data_AF-A0A3R7T1W3-F1
#
_entry.id   AF-A0A3R7T1W3-F1
#
_cell.length_a   1.000
_cell.length_b   1.000
_cell.length_c   1.000
_cell.angle_alpha   90.00
_cell.angle_beta   90.00
_cell.angle_gamma   90.00
#
_symmetry.space_group_name_H-M   'P 1'
#
loop_
_entity.id
_entity.type
_entity.pdbx_description
1 polymer ?
#
loop_
_entity_poly.entity_id
_entity_poly.type
_entity_poly.pdbx_seq_one_letter_code
_entity_poly.pdbx_strand_id
1 'polypeptide(L)'
;MNRKNKLSYLLILTVLLITSGCSNDDDGAGNTEVSLQDLQVALDENPSDGQAIGTIQVTGGTAMNFSINSQSPSGAMSINSSSGELTVADASLFDFETNPTLTATVNAENAESPVTVTINLNNLNEVTAQSLEVTIDENPTNGQSLGVLQTNGSGNLNFNIDSQTPAGAMSIDSATGELTVADASLFDFETNPTLLASVSFDDAINPVTVTINLNDVVEWSAQDLSTDIDENPTDGQVVGTIQVNGSGTFSFSITSQTPPGALSVDASTGELSVVDPNLFDYETNPIITATILVDGGANTATVTATINLNDVDEVAAQNTDLTIDENPSNGDVIGVLQASGSNLSYTITFQNPVGAFNIDQNTGELSVADESLFDFETNPNMLATISVDNGMQSVSANAFVALNDLNEVGEFKYGGVIFWVDPASNNSEGLVMALTNQSSSSTWGCSGVLTGSAGATIGTGETNTTAIISAGCTTSGTAAEIVSNLSLNGYDDWFLPSSDEWIEVYNNLSIIQPVILSNGGDDFLTQYWSSTENDAYNAEFIVFSGPGAGTIYSFLNKTSSVATRAIRAWTDF
;
A
#
# COMPACT_ATOMS: atom_id res chain seq x y z
N MET A 1 -31.53 33.08 64.37
CA MET A 1 -32.09 33.33 65.72
C MET A 1 -31.39 32.43 66.73
N ASN A 2 -30.28 32.87 67.32
CA ASN A 2 -29.95 32.75 68.75
C ASN A 2 -28.58 33.41 69.02
N ARG A 3 -28.56 34.21 70.09
CA ARG A 3 -27.47 35.09 70.56
C ARG A 3 -26.40 34.33 71.36
N LYS A 4 -25.29 35.06 71.60
CA LYS A 4 -24.39 35.13 72.79
C LYS A 4 -22.95 34.77 72.41
N ASN A 5 -21.88 35.44 72.86
CA ASN A 5 -21.64 36.53 73.80
C ASN A 5 -20.24 37.13 73.46
N LYS A 6 -20.05 38.44 73.62
CA LYS A 6 -18.72 39.07 73.71
C LYS A 6 -18.22 38.94 75.15
N LEU A 7 -16.97 38.53 75.32
CA LEU A 7 -16.30 38.38 76.63
C LEU A 7 -15.36 39.58 76.85
N SER A 8 -15.67 40.37 77.87
CA SER A 8 -14.81 41.43 78.39
C SER A 8 -13.69 40.82 79.25
N TYR A 9 -12.46 41.31 79.11
CA TYR A 9 -11.41 41.09 80.11
C TYR A 9 -11.09 42.38 80.87
N LEU A 10 -11.07 42.18 82.18
CA LEU A 10 -11.04 43.10 83.30
C LEU A 10 -9.59 43.14 83.80
N LEU A 11 -8.94 44.29 83.85
CA LEU A 11 -7.66 44.44 84.55
C LEU A 11 -7.89 45.10 85.92
N ILE A 12 -7.46 44.37 86.94
CA ILE A 12 -7.55 44.68 88.37
C ILE A 12 -6.30 45.46 88.77
N LEU A 13 -6.46 46.54 89.54
CA LEU A 13 -5.37 47.09 90.36
C LEU A 13 -5.93 47.46 91.74
N THR A 14 -5.37 46.85 92.78
CA THR A 14 -5.72 46.99 94.19
C THR A 14 -4.58 47.63 94.99
N VAL A 15 -4.94 48.13 96.19
CA VAL A 15 -4.09 48.40 97.39
C VAL A 15 -3.52 49.84 97.46
N LEU A 16 -3.57 50.64 98.55
CA LEU A 16 -3.85 50.50 99.99
C LEU A 16 -4.30 51.86 100.58
N LEU A 17 -5.24 51.87 101.55
CA LEU A 17 -5.57 53.00 102.43
C LEU A 17 -4.81 52.87 103.77
N ILE A 18 -4.29 53.98 104.31
CA ILE A 18 -3.94 54.14 105.75
C ILE A 18 -4.58 55.45 106.27
N THR A 19 -5.07 55.41 107.50
CA THR A 19 -6.02 56.36 108.12
C THR A 19 -5.42 57.35 109.13
N SER A 20 -6.17 58.45 109.32
CA SER A 20 -6.50 59.19 110.57
C SER A 20 -5.54 60.19 111.25
N GLY A 21 -6.07 61.38 111.57
CA GLY A 21 -5.71 62.19 112.76
C GLY A 21 -5.81 63.72 112.62
N CYS A 22 -6.86 64.33 113.18
CA CYS A 22 -7.14 65.79 113.18
C CYS A 22 -6.25 66.65 114.10
N SER A 23 -6.07 67.95 113.78
CA SER A 23 -6.35 69.08 114.71
C SER A 23 -6.24 70.47 114.04
N ASN A 24 -7.24 71.31 114.31
CA ASN A 24 -7.42 72.78 114.22
C ASN A 24 -6.35 73.72 113.64
N ASP A 25 -6.90 74.74 112.94
CA ASP A 25 -6.50 76.16 112.83
C ASP A 25 -5.01 76.50 112.66
N ASP A 26 -4.62 76.98 111.47
CA ASP A 26 -4.18 78.38 111.29
C ASP A 26 -3.86 78.66 109.80
N ASP A 27 -4.09 79.91 109.38
CA ASP A 27 -3.82 80.44 108.04
C ASP A 27 -2.34 80.32 107.64
N GLY A 28 -2.07 79.77 106.45
CA GLY A 28 -0.75 79.82 105.80
C GLY A 28 -0.82 79.34 104.34
N ALA A 29 -0.59 80.26 103.40
CA ALA A 29 -0.57 79.97 101.96
C ALA A 29 0.47 78.88 101.61
N GLY A 30 -0.01 77.71 101.18
CA GLY A 30 0.80 76.58 100.72
C GLY A 30 0.65 76.35 99.21
N ASN A 31 1.76 76.47 98.49
CA ASN A 31 1.90 76.04 97.09
C ASN A 31 1.66 74.52 97.02
N THR A 32 0.64 74.05 96.33
CA THR A 32 0.44 72.60 96.11
C THR A 32 1.45 72.13 95.05
N GLU A 33 2.50 71.43 95.48
CA GLU A 33 3.56 70.90 94.62
C GLU A 33 3.03 69.79 93.69
N VAL A 34 3.39 69.88 92.40
CA VAL A 34 2.96 68.92 91.37
C VAL A 34 3.96 67.77 91.28
N SER A 35 3.47 66.55 91.41
CA SER A 35 4.25 65.32 91.31
C SER A 35 3.77 64.48 90.12
N LEU A 36 4.71 63.91 89.36
CA LEU A 36 4.44 62.95 88.28
C LEU A 36 4.64 61.51 88.80
N GLN A 37 4.02 60.54 88.16
CA GLN A 37 4.24 59.11 88.45
C GLN A 37 4.93 58.40 87.29
N ASP A 38 5.81 57.44 87.62
CA ASP A 38 6.42 56.54 86.64
C ASP A 38 5.35 55.77 85.85
N LEU A 39 5.61 55.53 84.56
CA LEU A 39 4.72 54.79 83.68
C LEU A 39 5.42 53.50 83.21
N GLN A 40 4.86 52.36 83.58
CA GLN A 40 5.31 51.06 83.07
C GLN A 40 4.20 50.41 82.26
N VAL A 41 4.51 50.04 81.01
CA VAL A 41 3.54 49.45 80.07
C VAL A 41 4.17 48.24 79.38
N ALA A 42 3.34 47.27 79.03
CA ALA A 42 3.71 46.20 78.09
C ALA A 42 3.02 46.48 76.75
N LEU A 43 3.77 46.36 75.67
CA LEU A 43 3.30 46.58 74.30
C LEU A 43 3.77 45.41 73.44
N ASP A 44 2.95 44.93 72.51
CA ASP A 44 3.46 44.00 71.50
C ASP A 44 4.44 44.74 70.57
N GLU A 45 5.48 44.05 70.10
CA GLU A 45 6.38 44.62 69.09
C GLU A 45 5.66 44.86 67.75
N ASN A 46 6.28 45.61 66.85
CA ASN A 46 5.68 46.07 65.60
C ASN A 46 4.35 46.85 65.77
N PRO A 47 4.24 47.83 66.71
CA PRO A 47 3.05 48.67 66.85
C PRO A 47 2.84 49.58 65.63
N SER A 48 1.70 50.26 65.54
CA SER A 48 1.49 51.28 64.50
C SER A 48 2.00 52.67 64.93
N ASP A 49 2.50 53.47 63.98
CA ASP A 49 2.82 54.87 64.24
C ASP A 49 1.60 55.63 64.79
N GLY A 50 1.81 56.42 65.85
CA GLY A 50 0.77 57.14 66.56
C GLY A 50 -0.03 56.31 67.56
N GLN A 51 0.24 55.01 67.72
CA GLN A 51 -0.41 54.17 68.73
C GLN A 51 -0.17 54.72 70.14
N ALA A 52 -1.24 54.85 70.93
CA ALA A 52 -1.16 55.32 72.30
C ALA A 52 -0.44 54.29 73.19
N ILE A 53 0.55 54.76 73.94
CA ILE A 53 1.34 53.97 74.89
C ILE A 53 0.75 54.10 76.29
N GLY A 54 0.39 55.33 76.69
CA GLY A 54 -0.19 55.63 78.00
C GLY A 54 -0.11 57.12 78.32
N THR A 55 -0.56 57.53 79.51
CA THR A 55 -0.55 58.94 79.93
C THR A 55 0.16 59.08 81.27
N ILE A 56 1.08 60.03 81.38
CA ILE A 56 1.75 60.35 82.65
C ILE A 56 0.73 60.86 83.67
N GLN A 57 0.62 60.18 84.80
CA GLN A 57 -0.31 60.56 85.86
C GLN A 57 0.28 61.69 86.72
N VAL A 58 -0.58 62.61 87.15
CA VAL A 58 -0.21 63.81 87.93
C VAL A 58 -0.95 63.82 89.26
N THR A 59 -0.24 64.09 90.35
CA THR A 59 -0.79 64.27 91.69
C THR A 59 -0.39 65.62 92.29
N GLY A 60 -1.23 66.18 93.16
CA GLY A 60 -0.94 67.46 93.84
C GLY A 60 -1.23 68.73 93.03
N GLY A 61 -1.76 68.64 91.80
CA GLY A 61 -2.16 69.81 91.00
C GLY A 61 -2.30 69.49 89.51
N THR A 62 -2.20 70.50 88.64
CA THR A 62 -2.15 70.34 87.18
C THR A 62 -0.73 70.56 86.66
N ALA A 63 -0.17 69.58 85.96
CA ALA A 63 1.12 69.71 85.30
C ALA A 63 1.02 70.62 84.06
N MET A 64 2.05 71.42 83.81
CA MET A 64 2.16 72.28 82.63
C MET A 64 3.32 71.82 81.76
N ASN A 65 3.10 71.80 80.44
CA ASN A 65 4.12 71.55 79.40
C ASN A 65 4.93 70.26 79.61
N PHE A 66 4.31 69.11 79.33
CA PHE A 66 5.01 67.84 79.29
C PHE A 66 6.05 67.79 78.17
N SER A 67 7.21 67.21 78.46
CA SER A 67 8.31 67.02 77.52
C SER A 67 9.10 65.75 77.81
N ILE A 68 9.62 65.11 76.78
CA ILE A 68 10.56 63.99 76.90
C ILE A 68 11.97 64.58 76.97
N ASN A 69 12.66 64.38 78.10
CA ASN A 69 14.05 64.83 78.30
C ASN A 69 15.04 63.91 77.58
N SER A 70 14.78 62.60 77.62
CA SER A 70 15.59 61.59 76.94
C SER A 70 14.76 60.35 76.67
N GLN A 71 15.14 59.58 75.67
CA GLN A 71 14.55 58.29 75.34
C GLN A 71 15.56 57.37 74.67
N SER A 72 15.38 56.06 74.85
CA SER A 72 16.20 55.00 74.27
C SER A 72 15.28 53.89 73.74
N PRO A 73 15.28 53.61 72.42
CA PRO A 73 15.98 54.34 71.34
C PRO A 73 15.55 55.80 71.19
N SER A 74 16.44 56.64 70.66
CA SER A 74 16.11 58.05 70.39
C SER A 74 15.08 58.15 69.28
N GLY A 75 13.97 58.86 69.52
CA GLY A 75 12.92 59.08 68.53
C GLY A 75 11.74 58.10 68.61
N ALA A 76 11.76 57.11 69.50
CA ALA A 76 10.72 56.08 69.58
C ALA A 76 9.34 56.61 70.02
N MET A 77 9.29 57.59 70.93
CA MET A 77 8.07 58.11 71.54
C MET A 77 7.88 59.59 71.25
N SER A 78 6.62 60.00 71.15
CA SER A 78 6.20 61.41 71.22
C SER A 78 5.28 61.62 72.42
N ILE A 79 5.29 62.83 73.00
CA ILE A 79 4.40 63.19 74.11
C ILE A 79 3.56 64.42 73.76
N ASN A 80 2.27 64.38 74.06
CA ASN A 80 1.41 65.55 73.96
C ASN A 80 1.69 66.50 75.13
N SER A 81 2.15 67.72 74.82
CA SER A 81 2.62 68.68 75.82
C SER A 81 1.53 69.18 76.78
N SER A 82 0.25 69.03 76.41
CA SER A 82 -0.88 69.50 77.22
C SER A 82 -1.59 68.39 77.99
N SER A 83 -1.60 67.15 77.48
CA SER A 83 -2.27 66.01 78.13
C SER A 83 -1.33 65.02 78.82
N GLY A 84 -0.04 64.99 78.46
CA GLY A 84 0.92 64.00 78.96
C GLY A 84 0.76 62.60 78.34
N GLU A 85 -0.01 62.47 77.27
CA GLU A 85 -0.19 61.23 76.51
C GLU A 85 1.04 60.93 75.65
N LEU A 86 1.59 59.72 75.80
CA LEU A 86 2.67 59.17 75.00
C LEU A 86 2.10 58.34 73.84
N THR A 87 2.66 58.53 72.65
CA THR A 87 2.36 57.73 71.45
C THR A 87 3.65 57.25 70.78
N VAL A 88 3.54 56.17 70.02
CA VAL A 88 4.61 55.65 69.15
C VAL A 88 4.93 56.69 68.07
N ALA A 89 6.18 57.13 67.98
CA ALA A 89 6.63 58.09 66.98
C ALA A 89 7.33 57.43 65.78
N ASP A 90 7.97 56.28 66.01
CA ASP A 90 8.58 55.44 64.98
C ASP A 90 8.43 53.97 65.40
N ALA A 91 7.46 53.29 64.78
CA ALA A 91 7.14 51.90 65.01
C ALA A 91 8.33 50.95 64.75
N SER A 92 9.23 51.28 63.82
CA SER A 92 10.36 50.41 63.47
C SER A 92 11.38 50.26 64.60
N LEU A 93 11.32 51.13 65.61
CA LEU A 93 12.17 51.06 66.81
C LEU A 93 11.60 50.12 67.89
N PHE A 94 10.37 49.64 67.72
CA PHE A 94 9.67 48.74 68.63
C PHE A 94 9.72 47.30 68.10
N ASP A 95 10.93 46.81 67.92
CA ASP A 95 11.31 45.44 67.55
C ASP A 95 11.91 44.79 68.81
N PHE A 96 11.43 43.63 69.22
CA PHE A 96 11.86 42.92 70.43
C PHE A 96 13.29 42.38 70.30
N GLU A 97 13.64 41.80 69.14
CA GLU A 97 14.97 41.28 68.84
C GLU A 97 16.03 42.37 68.94
N THR A 98 15.68 43.59 68.54
CA THR A 98 16.61 44.74 68.57
C THR A 98 16.52 45.54 69.88
N ASN A 99 15.31 45.83 70.36
CA ASN A 99 15.00 46.73 71.48
C ASN A 99 13.92 46.12 72.41
N PRO A 100 14.23 45.09 73.21
CA PRO A 100 13.22 44.39 74.03
C PRO A 100 12.61 45.27 75.14
N THR A 101 13.25 46.39 75.47
CA THR A 101 12.75 47.36 76.43
C THR A 101 13.11 48.76 75.98
N LEU A 102 12.11 49.64 75.90
CA LEU A 102 12.29 51.06 75.58
C LEU A 102 12.08 51.88 76.85
N THR A 103 12.90 52.93 77.03
CA THR A 103 12.80 53.82 78.20
C THR A 103 12.78 55.29 77.81
N ALA A 104 12.07 56.11 78.58
CA ALA A 104 12.13 57.56 78.48
C ALA A 104 12.17 58.23 79.85
N THR A 105 12.72 59.43 79.91
CA THR A 105 12.62 60.34 81.06
C THR A 105 11.73 61.50 80.67
N VAL A 106 10.61 61.68 81.36
CA VAL A 106 9.60 62.70 81.06
C VAL A 106 9.55 63.74 82.18
N ASN A 107 9.44 65.00 81.83
CA ASN A 107 9.32 66.13 82.75
C ASN A 107 8.07 66.97 82.44
N ALA A 108 7.59 67.71 83.44
CA ALA A 108 6.66 68.82 83.27
C ALA A 108 7.25 70.08 83.94
N GLU A 109 6.97 71.26 83.41
CA GLU A 109 7.65 72.52 83.78
C GLU A 109 7.49 72.89 85.26
N ASN A 110 6.34 72.58 85.86
CA ASN A 110 6.04 72.82 87.27
C ASN A 110 6.11 71.56 88.14
N ALA A 111 6.65 70.46 87.63
CA ALA A 111 6.86 69.23 88.41
C ALA A 111 8.19 69.26 89.17
N GLU A 112 8.22 68.67 90.37
CA GLU A 112 9.41 68.65 91.22
C GLU A 112 10.56 67.81 90.66
N SER A 113 10.24 66.74 89.95
CA SER A 113 11.22 65.79 89.42
C SER A 113 10.68 65.10 88.17
N PRO A 114 11.56 64.78 87.22
CA PRO A 114 11.18 63.97 86.07
C PRO A 114 10.88 62.53 86.51
N VAL A 115 10.08 61.83 85.70
CA VAL A 115 9.71 60.42 85.88
C VAL A 115 10.23 59.55 84.75
N THR A 116 10.27 58.27 84.99
CA THR A 116 10.67 57.25 84.02
C THR A 116 9.46 56.60 83.37
N VAL A 117 9.60 56.35 82.08
CA VAL A 117 8.69 55.52 81.28
C VAL A 117 9.46 54.27 80.90
N THR A 118 8.89 53.10 81.13
CA THR A 118 9.45 51.81 80.69
C THR A 118 8.40 51.04 79.91
N ILE A 119 8.72 50.71 78.65
CA ILE A 119 7.89 49.89 77.77
C ILE A 119 8.62 48.56 77.60
N ASN A 120 8.05 47.48 78.11
CA ASN A 120 8.54 46.14 77.83
C ASN A 120 7.83 45.62 76.58
N LEU A 121 8.58 45.19 75.57
CA LEU A 121 7.99 44.58 74.38
C LEU A 121 7.64 43.12 74.65
N ASN A 122 6.49 42.68 74.15
CA ASN A 122 6.20 41.26 74.01
C ASN A 122 6.75 40.79 72.66
N ASN A 123 7.58 39.73 72.70
CA ASN A 123 8.08 39.07 71.49
C ASN A 123 6.92 38.39 70.75
N LEU A 124 6.77 38.70 69.48
CA LEU A 124 5.92 38.04 68.52
C LEU A 124 6.79 37.13 67.66
N ASN A 125 6.33 35.89 67.41
CA ASN A 125 7.05 35.02 66.48
C ASN A 125 7.04 35.63 65.08
N GLU A 126 8.18 35.66 64.42
CA GLU A 126 8.30 36.04 63.00
C GLU A 126 8.76 34.84 62.19
N VAL A 127 7.96 34.43 61.21
CA VAL A 127 8.31 33.33 60.30
C VAL A 127 8.59 33.91 58.91
N THR A 128 9.77 33.60 58.38
CA THR A 128 10.14 33.94 57.00
C THR A 128 10.15 32.69 56.14
N ALA A 129 9.98 32.83 54.83
CA ALA A 129 10.00 31.71 53.91
C ALA A 129 10.63 32.12 52.57
N GLN A 130 11.27 31.15 51.93
CA GLN A 130 11.90 31.34 50.62
C GLN A 130 10.90 31.05 49.51
N SER A 131 10.93 31.86 48.44
CA SER A 131 10.18 31.57 47.21
C SER A 131 10.58 30.22 46.64
N LEU A 132 9.60 29.47 46.14
CA LEU A 132 9.82 28.19 45.46
C LEU A 132 9.78 28.42 43.95
N GLU A 133 10.87 28.10 43.27
CA GLU A 133 10.94 28.11 41.80
C GLU A 133 11.35 26.72 41.31
N VAL A 134 10.51 26.11 40.47
CA VAL A 134 10.71 24.76 39.95
C VAL A 134 10.42 24.72 38.46
N THR A 135 11.19 23.90 37.74
CA THR A 135 10.93 23.59 36.33
C THR A 135 10.55 22.13 36.20
N ILE A 136 9.44 21.84 35.53
CA ILE A 136 8.98 20.49 35.21
C ILE A 136 8.57 20.42 33.74
N ASP A 137 8.45 19.21 33.20
CA ASP A 137 7.80 19.00 31.90
C ASP A 137 6.28 19.21 32.05
N GLU A 138 5.64 19.72 31.00
CA GLU A 138 4.19 19.79 30.92
C GLU A 138 3.53 18.39 30.92
N ASN A 139 2.19 18.34 31.00
CA ASN A 139 1.44 17.09 31.14
C ASN A 139 1.87 16.21 32.34
N PRO A 140 2.09 16.77 33.56
CA PRO A 140 2.40 15.99 34.76
C PRO A 140 1.22 15.10 35.18
N THR A 141 1.41 14.24 36.19
CA THR A 141 0.30 13.48 36.77
C THR A 141 -0.33 14.21 37.98
N ASN A 142 -1.64 14.11 38.17
CA ASN A 142 -2.30 14.59 39.39
C ASN A 142 -1.68 13.97 40.64
N GLY A 143 -1.32 14.80 41.62
CA GLY A 143 -0.62 14.43 42.84
C GLY A 143 0.91 14.42 42.72
N GLN A 144 1.50 14.74 41.56
CA GLN A 144 2.95 14.91 41.42
C GLN A 144 3.43 16.02 42.37
N SER A 145 4.49 15.73 43.14
CA SER A 145 5.12 16.70 44.05
C SER A 145 5.87 17.78 43.26
N LEU A 146 5.62 19.04 43.62
CA LEU A 146 6.25 20.24 43.05
C LEU A 146 7.31 20.82 43.98
N GLY A 147 7.51 20.24 45.16
CA GLY A 147 8.45 20.72 46.18
C GLY A 147 7.78 21.20 47.46
N VAL A 148 8.59 21.61 48.43
CA VAL A 148 8.14 22.02 49.77
C VAL A 148 8.65 23.43 50.06
N LEU A 149 7.79 24.32 50.56
CA LEU A 149 8.19 25.65 51.01
C LEU A 149 9.16 25.56 52.19
N GLN A 150 10.33 26.17 52.04
CA GLN A 150 11.33 26.25 53.10
C GLN A 150 11.06 27.47 53.97
N THR A 151 10.74 27.25 55.25
CA THR A 151 10.48 28.31 56.24
C THR A 151 11.61 28.39 57.27
N ASN A 152 11.84 29.58 57.81
CA ASN A 152 12.78 29.84 58.89
C ASN A 152 12.05 30.55 60.03
N GLY A 153 11.99 29.89 61.18
CA GLY A 153 11.19 30.26 62.35
C GLY A 153 10.70 29.02 63.09
N SER A 154 10.18 29.19 64.31
CA SER A 154 9.61 28.08 65.09
C SER A 154 8.13 28.31 65.34
N GLY A 155 7.28 27.38 64.89
CA GLY A 155 5.83 27.45 65.04
C GLY A 155 5.13 26.29 64.36
N ASN A 156 3.84 26.09 64.65
CA ASN A 156 2.99 25.16 63.92
C ASN A 156 2.32 25.93 62.76
N LEU A 157 2.91 25.85 61.57
CA LEU A 157 2.49 26.65 60.41
C LEU A 157 1.26 26.03 59.75
N ASN A 158 0.28 26.86 59.40
CA ASN A 158 -0.85 26.48 58.55
C ASN A 158 -0.73 27.16 57.18
N PHE A 159 -0.28 26.42 56.17
CA PHE A 159 -0.12 26.94 54.81
C PHE A 159 -1.44 27.01 54.05
N ASN A 160 -1.63 28.10 53.31
CA ASN A 160 -2.77 28.32 52.44
C ASN A 160 -2.36 28.99 51.12
N ILE A 161 -2.85 28.47 49.99
CA ILE A 161 -2.74 29.18 48.70
C ILE A 161 -3.79 30.29 48.68
N ASP A 162 -3.35 31.54 48.68
CA ASP A 162 -4.22 32.72 48.62
C ASP A 162 -4.73 32.98 47.20
N SER A 163 -3.86 32.76 46.23
CA SER A 163 -4.16 32.90 44.81
C SER A 163 -3.22 32.05 43.98
N GLN A 164 -3.68 31.64 42.80
CA GLN A 164 -2.87 30.95 41.82
C GLN A 164 -3.38 31.22 40.41
N THR A 165 -2.48 31.18 39.43
CA THR A 165 -2.76 31.36 38.01
C THR A 165 -2.09 30.23 37.24
N PRO A 166 -2.86 29.36 36.55
CA PRO A 166 -4.33 29.24 36.58
C PRO A 166 -4.92 28.89 37.94
N ALA A 167 -6.19 29.24 38.15
CA ALA A 167 -6.92 28.88 39.36
C ALA A 167 -7.13 27.35 39.45
N GLY A 168 -6.76 26.74 40.57
CA GLY A 168 -6.95 25.30 40.81
C GLY A 168 -5.81 24.39 40.36
N ALA A 169 -4.72 24.93 39.81
CA ALA A 169 -3.60 24.12 39.30
C ALA A 169 -2.83 23.35 40.39
N MET A 170 -2.59 23.99 41.54
CA MET A 170 -1.79 23.46 42.64
C MET A 170 -2.63 23.25 43.89
N SER A 171 -2.22 22.26 44.70
CA SER A 171 -2.64 22.09 46.08
C SER A 171 -1.44 22.17 47.01
N ILE A 172 -1.65 22.62 48.24
CA ILE A 172 -0.63 22.65 49.29
C ILE A 172 -1.10 21.84 50.49
N ASP A 173 -0.23 21.00 51.06
CA ASP A 173 -0.48 20.38 52.35
C ASP A 173 -0.33 21.41 53.46
N SER A 174 -1.40 21.63 54.23
CA SER A 174 -1.48 22.74 55.18
C SER A 174 -0.49 22.63 56.34
N ALA A 175 0.03 21.45 56.66
CA ALA A 175 0.93 21.24 57.79
C ALA A 175 2.40 21.19 57.37
N THR A 176 2.68 20.65 56.19
CA THR A 176 4.05 20.41 55.70
C THR A 176 4.53 21.45 54.70
N GLY A 177 3.62 22.16 54.03
CA GLY A 177 3.96 23.10 52.96
C GLY A 177 4.39 22.42 51.66
N GLU A 178 4.13 21.12 51.50
CA GLU A 178 4.34 20.40 50.24
C GLU A 178 3.31 20.84 49.20
N LEU A 179 3.78 21.27 48.03
CA LEU A 179 2.94 21.54 46.87
C LEU A 179 2.84 20.31 45.97
N THR A 180 1.65 20.04 45.47
CA THR A 180 1.39 18.99 44.48
C THR A 180 0.52 19.51 43.34
N VAL A 181 0.59 18.84 42.18
CA VAL A 181 -0.31 19.07 41.04
C VAL A 181 -1.74 18.68 41.43
N ALA A 182 -2.68 19.63 41.41
CA ALA A 182 -4.09 19.37 41.68
C ALA A 182 -4.87 19.05 40.40
N ASP A 183 -4.58 19.75 39.30
CA ASP A 183 -5.16 19.51 37.98
C ASP A 183 -4.08 19.63 36.90
N ALA A 184 -3.60 18.48 36.44
CA ALA A 184 -2.59 18.33 35.40
C ALA A 184 -2.99 18.95 34.05
N SER A 185 -4.29 19.05 33.74
CA SER A 185 -4.74 19.63 32.46
C SER A 185 -4.47 21.13 32.36
N LEU A 186 -4.12 21.78 33.47
CA LEU A 186 -3.73 23.19 33.52
C LEU A 186 -2.21 23.39 33.30
N PHE A 187 -1.43 22.32 33.28
CA PHE A 187 0.01 22.30 33.05
C PHE A 187 0.27 21.94 31.58
N ASP A 188 -0.07 22.88 30.71
CA ASP A 188 0.04 22.83 29.25
C ASP A 188 0.87 24.05 28.84
N PHE A 189 2.00 23.86 28.18
CA PHE A 189 2.97 24.89 27.86
C PHE A 189 2.38 25.91 26.88
N GLU A 190 1.61 25.46 25.89
CA GLU A 190 0.95 26.29 24.89
C GLU A 190 -0.02 27.30 25.52
N THR A 191 -0.72 26.89 26.60
CA THR A 191 -1.70 27.75 27.27
C THR A 191 -1.10 28.47 28.48
N ASN A 192 -0.29 27.78 29.29
CA ASN A 192 0.21 28.21 30.59
C ASN A 192 1.70 27.84 30.77
N PRO A 193 2.63 28.51 30.07
CA PRO A 193 4.07 28.18 30.13
C PRO A 193 4.70 28.45 31.51
N THR A 194 4.03 29.26 32.34
CA THR A 194 4.44 29.53 33.72
C THR A 194 3.20 29.60 34.60
N LEU A 195 3.23 28.88 35.71
CA LEU A 195 2.19 28.90 36.73
C LEU A 195 2.71 29.61 37.98
N LEU A 196 1.87 30.45 38.57
CA LEU A 196 2.21 31.25 39.75
C LEU A 196 1.24 30.98 40.89
N ALA A 197 1.73 30.94 42.12
CA ALA A 197 0.90 30.97 43.33
C ALA A 197 1.45 31.93 44.38
N SER A 198 0.55 32.48 45.20
CA SER A 198 0.85 33.24 46.42
C SER A 198 0.37 32.41 47.61
N VAL A 199 1.26 32.16 48.56
CA VAL A 199 0.99 31.32 49.74
C VAL A 199 1.16 32.14 51.02
N SER A 200 0.16 32.10 51.89
CA SER A 200 0.24 32.62 53.26
C SER A 200 0.37 31.48 54.27
N PHE A 201 0.91 31.79 55.45
CA PHE A 201 0.93 30.91 56.61
C PHE A 201 0.99 31.76 57.89
N ASP A 202 0.72 31.12 59.03
CA ASP A 202 0.72 31.80 60.33
C ASP A 202 2.07 32.50 60.61
N ASP A 203 2.00 33.70 61.18
CA ASP A 203 3.16 34.53 61.55
C ASP A 203 4.09 34.93 60.37
N ALA A 204 3.63 34.78 59.12
CA ALA A 204 4.35 35.23 57.93
C ALA A 204 4.33 36.76 57.79
N ILE A 205 5.51 37.36 57.59
CA ILE A 205 5.64 38.81 57.36
C ILE A 205 4.97 39.22 56.03
N ASN A 206 5.10 38.39 54.99
CA ASN A 206 4.49 38.60 53.68
C ASN A 206 4.14 37.25 53.03
N PRO A 207 3.14 37.21 52.11
CA PRO A 207 2.90 36.03 51.28
C PRO A 207 4.12 35.65 50.44
N VAL A 208 4.33 34.35 50.25
CA VAL A 208 5.44 33.78 49.47
C VAL A 208 4.98 33.46 48.06
N THR A 209 5.84 33.75 47.09
CA THR A 209 5.61 33.41 45.68
C THR A 209 6.12 32.00 45.35
N VAL A 210 5.32 31.24 44.63
CA VAL A 210 5.69 29.98 43.98
C VAL A 210 5.63 30.18 42.47
N THR A 211 6.66 29.74 41.76
CA THR A 211 6.76 29.79 40.30
C THR A 211 7.08 28.40 39.75
N ILE A 212 6.20 27.88 38.89
CA ILE A 212 6.42 26.64 38.14
C ILE A 212 6.61 27.01 36.67
N ASN A 213 7.82 26.77 36.16
CA ASN A 213 8.12 26.91 34.74
C ASN A 213 7.90 25.56 34.05
N LEU A 214 7.21 25.54 32.91
CA LEU A 214 7.04 24.31 32.13
C LEU A 214 8.12 24.21 31.05
N ASN A 215 8.67 23.02 30.85
CA ASN A 215 9.33 22.66 29.60
C ASN A 215 8.26 22.23 28.59
N ASP A 216 8.34 22.79 27.40
CA ASP A 216 7.59 22.40 26.21
C ASP A 216 7.95 20.95 25.82
N VAL A 217 6.95 20.08 25.82
CA VAL A 217 7.03 18.72 25.32
C VAL A 217 6.36 18.72 23.95
N VAL A 218 7.09 18.37 22.90
CA VAL A 218 6.51 18.41 21.54
C VAL A 218 5.40 17.34 21.37
N GLU A 219 4.14 17.76 21.30
CA GLU A 219 3.03 16.88 20.90
C GLU A 219 2.75 16.92 19.39
N TRP A 220 2.83 15.75 18.76
CA TRP A 220 2.38 15.55 17.39
C TRP A 220 1.70 14.20 17.21
N SER A 221 0.85 14.10 16.19
CA SER A 221 0.20 12.85 15.78
C SER A 221 0.23 12.71 14.25
N ALA A 222 0.30 11.48 13.76
CA ALA A 222 0.17 11.18 12.34
C ALA A 222 -1.10 10.35 12.09
N GLN A 223 -1.69 10.51 10.91
CA GLN A 223 -2.92 9.80 10.51
C GLN A 223 -2.61 8.72 9.47
N ASP A 224 -3.35 7.62 9.55
CA ASP A 224 -3.37 6.61 8.48
C ASP A 224 -3.86 7.23 7.16
N LEU A 225 -3.32 6.75 6.04
CA LEU A 225 -3.78 7.11 4.70
C LEU A 225 -4.61 5.96 4.13
N SER A 226 -5.80 6.26 3.64
CA SER A 226 -6.60 5.36 2.81
C SER A 226 -7.01 6.08 1.53
N THR A 227 -6.71 5.48 0.38
CA THR A 227 -7.06 6.07 -0.92
C THR A 227 -7.33 4.99 -1.96
N ASP A 228 -7.94 5.39 -3.07
CA ASP A 228 -8.27 4.52 -4.19
C ASP A 228 -7.61 5.09 -5.45
N ILE A 229 -6.95 4.25 -6.23
CA ILE A 229 -6.40 4.60 -7.54
C ILE A 229 -6.73 3.52 -8.55
N ASP A 230 -6.74 3.86 -9.83
CA ASP A 230 -6.84 2.86 -10.88
C ASP A 230 -5.54 2.03 -10.94
N GLU A 231 -5.66 0.75 -11.26
CA GLU A 231 -4.52 -0.12 -11.55
C GLU A 231 -3.74 0.34 -12.79
N ASN A 232 -2.56 -0.25 -13.03
CA ASN A 232 -1.61 0.19 -14.05
C ASN A 232 -1.25 1.70 -13.98
N PRO A 233 -0.96 2.26 -12.80
CA PRO A 233 -0.55 3.65 -12.67
C PRO A 233 0.78 3.93 -13.38
N THR A 234 1.11 5.19 -13.58
CA THR A 234 2.42 5.56 -14.15
C THR A 234 3.54 5.56 -13.11
N ASP A 235 4.77 5.30 -13.54
CA ASP A 235 5.96 5.43 -12.68
C ASP A 235 6.06 6.86 -12.11
N GLY A 236 6.22 6.97 -10.79
CA GLY A 236 6.24 8.25 -10.07
C GLY A 236 4.86 8.88 -9.83
N GLN A 237 3.76 8.23 -10.19
CA GLN A 237 2.41 8.74 -9.88
C GLN A 237 2.23 8.94 -8.37
N VAL A 238 1.81 10.14 -7.97
CA VAL A 238 1.53 10.46 -6.56
C VAL A 238 0.22 9.81 -6.14
N VAL A 239 0.25 9.10 -5.02
CA VAL A 239 -0.89 8.36 -4.48
C VAL A 239 -1.52 9.09 -3.30
N GLY A 240 -0.73 9.81 -2.51
CA GLY A 240 -1.22 10.61 -1.40
C GLY A 240 -0.09 11.12 -0.51
N THR A 241 -0.43 11.68 0.64
CA THR A 241 0.54 12.25 1.58
C THR A 241 0.15 11.90 3.00
N ILE A 242 1.10 11.43 3.81
CA ILE A 242 0.89 11.20 5.25
C ILE A 242 0.66 12.54 5.96
N GLN A 243 -0.47 12.67 6.63
CA GLN A 243 -0.82 13.90 7.35
C GLN A 243 -0.31 13.83 8.79
N VAL A 244 0.36 14.91 9.22
CA VAL A 244 0.86 15.10 10.59
C VAL A 244 0.21 16.33 11.20
N ASN A 245 -0.40 16.18 12.38
CA ASN A 245 -0.90 17.27 13.21
C ASN A 245 0.12 17.56 14.31
N GLY A 246 0.80 18.70 14.21
CA GLY A 246 1.82 19.15 15.16
C GLY A 246 2.71 20.20 14.53
N SER A 247 3.52 20.88 15.33
CA SER A 247 4.56 21.78 14.83
C SER A 247 5.92 21.08 14.89
N GLY A 248 6.83 21.41 13.96
CA GLY A 248 8.16 20.83 13.90
C GLY A 248 8.57 20.34 12.52
N THR A 249 9.77 19.76 12.44
CA THR A 249 10.28 19.08 11.24
C THR A 249 10.12 17.59 11.42
N PHE A 250 9.39 16.95 10.50
CA PHE A 250 9.15 15.52 10.50
C PHE A 250 9.95 14.86 9.37
N SER A 251 10.38 13.63 9.60
CA SER A 251 10.93 12.79 8.54
C SER A 251 10.16 11.49 8.39
N PHE A 252 10.07 11.02 7.14
CA PHE A 252 9.22 9.89 6.77
C PHE A 252 10.07 8.77 6.16
N SER A 253 9.77 7.52 6.53
CA SER A 253 10.41 6.36 5.90
C SER A 253 9.46 5.16 5.85
N ILE A 254 9.49 4.39 4.76
CA ILE A 254 8.76 3.12 4.66
C ILE A 254 9.55 2.05 5.42
N THR A 255 8.94 1.43 6.44
CA THR A 255 9.55 0.32 7.18
C THR A 255 9.20 -1.03 6.57
N SER A 256 8.01 -1.14 5.97
CA SER A 256 7.54 -2.33 5.28
C SER A 256 6.44 -1.95 4.29
N GLN A 257 6.30 -2.73 3.24
CA GLN A 257 5.21 -2.59 2.29
C GLN A 257 4.90 -3.94 1.64
N THR A 258 3.65 -4.11 1.23
CA THR A 258 3.14 -5.29 0.55
C THR A 258 2.39 -4.83 -0.71
N PRO A 259 2.83 -5.26 -1.90
CA PRO A 259 4.08 -5.98 -2.19
C PRO A 259 5.35 -5.13 -1.93
N PRO A 260 6.51 -5.78 -1.65
CA PRO A 260 7.78 -5.07 -1.45
C PRO A 260 8.19 -4.25 -2.68
N GLY A 261 8.56 -2.98 -2.49
CA GLY A 261 9.05 -2.12 -3.56
C GLY A 261 7.98 -1.36 -4.35
N ALA A 262 6.70 -1.46 -3.98
CA ALA A 262 5.60 -0.79 -4.69
C ALA A 262 5.66 0.75 -4.64
N LEU A 263 5.99 1.31 -3.47
CA LEU A 263 5.92 2.73 -3.16
C LEU A 263 7.27 3.29 -2.71
N SER A 264 7.43 4.59 -2.92
CA SER A 264 8.42 5.44 -2.24
C SER A 264 7.71 6.50 -1.41
N VAL A 265 8.42 7.05 -0.41
CA VAL A 265 7.95 8.18 0.39
C VAL A 265 8.99 9.29 0.34
N ASP A 266 8.56 10.52 0.06
CA ASP A 266 9.42 11.70 0.22
C ASP A 266 9.71 11.92 1.71
N ALA A 267 10.99 11.89 2.06
CA ALA A 267 11.42 11.92 3.45
C ALA A 267 11.10 13.24 4.19
N SER A 268 10.73 14.31 3.48
CA SER A 268 10.45 15.62 4.06
C SER A 268 8.98 16.02 4.00
N THR A 269 8.25 15.57 2.99
CA THR A 269 6.83 15.92 2.80
C THR A 269 5.86 14.80 3.18
N GLY A 270 6.33 13.55 3.25
CA GLY A 270 5.48 12.38 3.46
C GLY A 270 4.64 12.00 2.24
N GLU A 271 4.95 12.56 1.06
CA GLU A 271 4.29 12.22 -0.21
C GLU A 271 4.66 10.79 -0.63
N LEU A 272 3.65 9.97 -0.92
CA LEU A 272 3.79 8.61 -1.41
C LEU A 272 3.62 8.58 -2.93
N SER A 273 4.53 7.91 -3.63
CA SER A 273 4.50 7.74 -5.08
C SER A 273 4.81 6.31 -5.52
N VAL A 274 4.29 5.94 -6.68
CA VAL A 274 4.50 4.63 -7.32
C VAL A 274 5.95 4.47 -7.77
N VAL A 275 6.53 3.31 -7.50
CA VAL A 275 7.90 2.92 -7.92
C VAL A 275 7.89 1.81 -8.96
N ASP A 276 7.02 0.81 -8.80
CA ASP A 276 6.88 -0.28 -9.76
C ASP A 276 5.40 -0.43 -10.15
N PRO A 277 4.97 0.18 -11.27
CA PRO A 277 3.64 0.03 -11.81
C PRO A 277 3.14 -1.40 -11.97
N ASN A 278 4.02 -2.36 -12.27
CA ASN A 278 3.61 -3.76 -12.50
C ASN A 278 3.15 -4.46 -11.21
N LEU A 279 3.41 -3.86 -10.04
CA LEU A 279 2.91 -4.35 -8.76
C LEU A 279 1.47 -3.88 -8.48
N PHE A 280 0.96 -2.91 -9.25
CA PHE A 280 -0.38 -2.35 -9.15
C PHE A 280 -1.27 -2.98 -10.21
N ASP A 281 -1.54 -4.27 -10.02
CA ASP A 281 -2.37 -5.14 -10.84
C ASP A 281 -3.49 -5.66 -9.93
N TYR A 282 -4.74 -5.38 -10.26
CA TYR A 282 -5.91 -5.68 -9.43
C TYR A 282 -6.07 -7.19 -9.23
N GLU A 283 -5.81 -7.98 -10.28
CA GLU A 283 -5.89 -9.44 -10.27
C GLU A 283 -4.89 -10.07 -9.31
N THR A 284 -3.70 -9.50 -9.16
CA THR A 284 -2.63 -10.01 -8.29
C THR A 284 -2.59 -9.34 -6.92
N ASN A 285 -2.68 -8.01 -6.88
CA ASN A 285 -2.52 -7.16 -5.70
C ASN A 285 -3.63 -6.08 -5.63
N PRO A 286 -4.89 -6.46 -5.33
CA PRO A 286 -6.01 -5.51 -5.30
C PRO A 286 -5.88 -4.41 -4.23
N ILE A 287 -4.98 -4.61 -3.25
CA ILE A 287 -4.69 -3.65 -2.19
C ILE A 287 -3.17 -3.60 -1.99
N ILE A 288 -2.62 -2.39 -2.04
CA ILE A 288 -1.22 -2.10 -1.69
C ILE A 288 -1.19 -1.50 -0.29
N THR A 289 -0.29 -1.98 0.57
CA THR A 289 -0.14 -1.46 1.93
C THR A 289 1.30 -1.07 2.23
N ALA A 290 1.50 0.00 3.00
CA ALA A 290 2.80 0.39 3.52
C ALA A 290 2.70 0.82 5.00
N THR A 291 3.72 0.48 5.78
CA THR A 291 3.92 1.02 7.14
C THR A 291 4.96 2.11 7.06
N ILE A 292 4.57 3.31 7.49
CA ILE A 292 5.40 4.51 7.45
C ILE A 292 5.81 4.87 8.89
N LEU A 293 7.12 4.94 9.12
CA LEU A 293 7.68 5.56 10.31
C LEU A 293 7.75 7.06 10.10
N VAL A 294 7.12 7.80 11.01
CA VAL A 294 7.21 9.25 11.14
C VAL A 294 8.10 9.55 12.34
N ASP A 295 9.18 10.28 12.10
CA ASP A 295 10.15 10.67 13.13
C ASP A 295 10.10 12.20 13.32
N GLY A 296 9.64 12.63 14.49
CA GLY A 296 9.60 14.03 14.92
C GLY A 296 10.81 14.44 15.77
N GLY A 297 11.88 13.63 15.77
CA GLY A 297 13.10 13.85 16.55
C GLY A 297 13.04 13.21 17.93
N ALA A 298 12.24 13.78 18.84
CA ALA A 298 12.16 13.28 20.23
C ALA A 298 11.30 12.01 20.35
N ASN A 299 10.29 11.89 19.49
CA ASN A 299 9.32 10.81 19.46
C ASN A 299 9.14 10.29 18.04
N THR A 300 8.70 9.04 17.91
CA THR A 300 8.36 8.39 16.64
C THR A 300 6.95 7.81 16.70
N ALA A 301 6.25 7.81 15.57
CA ALA A 301 4.98 7.12 15.39
C ALA A 301 4.99 6.29 14.11
N THR A 302 4.18 5.24 14.07
CA THR A 302 4.00 4.41 12.88
C THR A 302 2.56 4.50 12.41
N VAL A 303 2.37 4.79 11.12
CA VAL A 303 1.06 4.81 10.46
C VAL A 303 1.02 3.84 9.30
N THR A 304 -0.18 3.54 8.84
CA THR A 304 -0.43 2.68 7.68
C THR A 304 -0.96 3.50 6.51
N ALA A 305 -0.45 3.21 5.32
CA ALA A 305 -1.03 3.64 4.05
C ALA A 305 -1.69 2.43 3.38
N THR A 306 -2.96 2.55 3.05
CA THR A 306 -3.77 1.54 2.34
C THR A 306 -4.24 2.14 1.02
N ILE A 307 -3.85 1.54 -0.09
CA ILE A 307 -4.20 1.95 -1.44
C ILE A 307 -5.05 0.83 -2.03
N ASN A 308 -6.35 1.05 -2.21
CA ASN A 308 -7.19 0.09 -2.92
C ASN A 308 -7.08 0.37 -4.43
N LEU A 309 -7.02 -0.68 -5.22
CA LEU A 309 -7.01 -0.56 -6.68
C LEU A 309 -8.44 -0.65 -7.21
N ASN A 310 -8.78 0.23 -8.16
CA ASN A 310 -9.93 0.04 -9.02
C ASN A 310 -9.52 -0.87 -10.17
N ASP A 311 -10.31 -1.92 -10.38
CA ASP A 311 -10.26 -2.82 -11.53
C ASP A 311 -10.59 -2.04 -12.81
N VAL A 312 -9.68 -2.04 -13.76
CA VAL A 312 -9.79 -1.42 -15.07
C VAL A 312 -9.78 -2.53 -16.12
N ASP A 313 -10.96 -2.83 -16.68
CA ASP A 313 -11.12 -3.85 -17.74
C ASP A 313 -10.00 -3.83 -18.80
N GLU A 314 -9.25 -4.93 -18.86
CA GLU A 314 -8.12 -5.12 -19.77
C GLU A 314 -8.46 -6.05 -20.95
N VAL A 315 -7.74 -5.89 -22.06
CA VAL A 315 -7.77 -6.82 -23.18
C VAL A 315 -6.36 -7.31 -23.48
N ALA A 316 -6.18 -8.63 -23.45
CA ALA A 316 -4.96 -9.27 -23.92
C ALA A 316 -5.27 -10.27 -25.02
N ALA A 317 -4.40 -10.37 -26.02
CA ALA A 317 -4.50 -11.34 -27.09
C ALA A 317 -3.10 -11.89 -27.41
N GLN A 318 -3.01 -13.17 -27.71
CA GLN A 318 -1.76 -13.86 -28.05
C GLN A 318 -1.80 -14.33 -29.49
N ASN A 319 -0.63 -14.34 -30.13
CA ASN A 319 -0.49 -14.99 -31.42
C ASN A 319 -0.75 -16.49 -31.27
N THR A 320 -1.47 -17.08 -32.22
CA THR A 320 -1.82 -18.51 -32.21
C THR A 320 -1.29 -19.17 -33.48
N ASP A 321 -0.60 -20.29 -33.32
CA ASP A 321 -0.27 -21.19 -34.42
C ASP A 321 -1.38 -22.25 -34.55
N LEU A 322 -1.92 -22.39 -35.76
CA LEU A 322 -3.00 -23.31 -36.11
C LEU A 322 -2.58 -24.16 -37.30
N THR A 323 -3.20 -25.33 -37.43
CA THR A 323 -2.99 -26.24 -38.54
C THR A 323 -4.33 -26.78 -39.03
N ILE A 324 -4.45 -26.94 -40.34
CA ILE A 324 -5.59 -27.63 -40.97
C ILE A 324 -5.08 -28.40 -42.18
N ASP A 325 -5.71 -29.53 -42.49
CA ASP A 325 -5.42 -30.22 -43.75
C ASP A 325 -5.86 -29.35 -44.93
N GLU A 326 -5.15 -29.45 -46.06
CA GLU A 326 -5.59 -28.77 -47.28
C GLU A 326 -6.91 -29.35 -47.82
N ASN A 327 -7.52 -28.63 -48.76
CA ASN A 327 -8.87 -28.93 -49.28
C ASN A 327 -9.97 -29.09 -48.20
N PRO A 328 -10.00 -28.22 -47.16
CA PRO A 328 -11.12 -28.19 -46.22
C PRO A 328 -12.40 -27.68 -46.91
N SER A 329 -13.55 -27.89 -46.29
CA SER A 329 -14.81 -27.32 -46.75
C SER A 329 -15.05 -25.90 -46.21
N ASN A 330 -15.76 -25.07 -46.98
CA ASN A 330 -16.23 -23.78 -46.47
C ASN A 330 -16.99 -23.91 -45.14
N GLY A 331 -16.57 -23.14 -44.14
CA GLY A 331 -17.12 -23.17 -42.78
C GLY A 331 -16.41 -24.13 -41.83
N ASP A 332 -15.46 -24.95 -42.30
CA ASP A 332 -14.65 -25.79 -41.41
C ASP A 332 -13.88 -24.91 -40.41
N VAL A 333 -13.84 -25.38 -39.16
CA VAL A 333 -13.20 -24.67 -38.05
C VAL A 333 -11.71 -24.97 -38.06
N ILE A 334 -10.91 -23.90 -38.09
CA ILE A 334 -9.45 -23.97 -38.06
C ILE A 334 -8.96 -23.92 -36.60
N GLY A 335 -9.57 -23.08 -35.78
CA GLY A 335 -9.22 -22.91 -34.37
C GLY A 335 -9.76 -21.61 -33.79
N VAL A 336 -9.24 -21.22 -32.63
CA VAL A 336 -9.69 -20.02 -31.90
C VAL A 336 -8.50 -19.16 -31.52
N LEU A 337 -8.61 -17.85 -31.70
CA LEU A 337 -7.60 -16.90 -31.23
C LEU A 337 -7.58 -16.86 -29.70
N GLN A 338 -6.40 -16.93 -29.10
CA GLN A 338 -6.28 -16.88 -27.64
C GLN A 338 -6.34 -15.42 -27.17
N ALA A 339 -7.39 -15.05 -26.43
CA ALA A 339 -7.56 -13.73 -25.85
C ALA A 339 -8.25 -13.79 -24.46
N SER A 340 -8.02 -12.77 -23.65
CA SER A 340 -8.62 -12.59 -22.32
C SER A 340 -9.14 -11.16 -22.16
N GLY A 341 -10.20 -11.04 -21.37
CA GLY A 341 -10.90 -9.79 -21.10
C GLY A 341 -12.42 -9.98 -21.10
N SER A 342 -13.14 -8.96 -20.69
CA SER A 342 -14.60 -8.93 -20.66
C SER A 342 -15.16 -8.41 -21.99
N ASN A 343 -16.33 -8.90 -22.42
CA ASN A 343 -17.09 -8.35 -23.57
C ASN A 343 -16.29 -8.23 -24.88
N LEU A 344 -15.47 -9.23 -25.20
CA LEU A 344 -14.59 -9.22 -26.36
C LEU A 344 -15.37 -9.33 -27.69
N SER A 345 -14.94 -8.55 -28.67
CA SER A 345 -15.36 -8.58 -30.07
C SER A 345 -14.14 -8.77 -30.96
N TYR A 346 -14.25 -9.70 -31.93
CA TYR A 346 -13.16 -10.09 -32.82
C TYR A 346 -13.41 -9.61 -34.25
N THR A 347 -12.38 -9.10 -34.93
CA THR A 347 -12.48 -8.68 -36.33
C THR A 347 -11.17 -8.90 -37.07
N ILE A 348 -11.21 -9.57 -38.22
CA ILE A 348 -10.04 -9.70 -39.09
C ILE A 348 -9.74 -8.33 -39.71
N THR A 349 -8.55 -7.80 -39.43
CA THR A 349 -8.05 -6.53 -39.99
C THR A 349 -7.12 -6.73 -41.17
N PHE A 350 -6.47 -7.90 -41.24
CA PHE A 350 -5.65 -8.31 -42.36
C PHE A 350 -5.71 -9.83 -42.52
N GLN A 351 -5.62 -10.31 -43.76
CA GLN A 351 -5.44 -11.72 -44.04
C GLN A 351 -4.67 -11.94 -45.35
N ASN A 352 -3.90 -13.01 -45.38
CA ASN A 352 -3.16 -13.47 -46.55
C ASN A 352 -3.28 -15.01 -46.66
N PRO A 353 -3.84 -15.55 -47.76
CA PRO A 353 -4.46 -14.83 -48.88
C PRO A 353 -5.75 -14.07 -48.48
N VAL A 354 -6.09 -13.03 -49.25
CA VAL A 354 -7.26 -12.19 -48.96
C VAL A 354 -8.55 -12.98 -49.18
N GLY A 355 -9.42 -13.03 -48.17
CA GLY A 355 -10.71 -13.71 -48.24
C GLY A 355 -10.68 -15.17 -47.79
N ALA A 356 -9.54 -15.68 -47.30
CA ALA A 356 -9.42 -17.07 -46.84
C ALA A 356 -10.19 -17.39 -45.55
N PHE A 357 -10.33 -16.41 -44.65
CA PHE A 357 -10.82 -16.65 -43.30
C PHE A 357 -12.09 -15.85 -42.97
N ASN A 358 -12.98 -16.49 -42.23
CA ASN A 358 -14.03 -15.87 -41.44
C ASN A 358 -13.64 -15.94 -39.96
N ILE A 359 -14.13 -14.98 -39.16
CA ILE A 359 -14.02 -15.05 -37.70
C ILE A 359 -15.40 -14.83 -37.06
N ASP A 360 -15.75 -15.66 -36.07
CA ASP A 360 -16.90 -15.38 -35.23
C ASP A 360 -16.59 -14.19 -34.31
N GLN A 361 -17.42 -13.15 -34.41
CA GLN A 361 -17.20 -11.88 -33.72
C GLN A 361 -17.24 -12.02 -32.18
N ASN A 362 -17.87 -13.05 -31.62
CA ASN A 362 -18.04 -13.19 -30.17
C ASN A 362 -17.13 -14.27 -29.58
N THR A 363 -16.79 -15.32 -30.34
CA THR A 363 -15.99 -16.43 -29.85
C THR A 363 -14.52 -16.37 -30.28
N GLY A 364 -14.19 -15.61 -31.33
CA GLY A 364 -12.85 -15.60 -31.91
C GLY A 364 -12.50 -16.86 -32.69
N GLU A 365 -13.50 -17.70 -33.01
CA GLU A 365 -13.34 -18.90 -33.83
C GLU A 365 -13.05 -18.52 -35.28
N LEU A 366 -11.91 -18.97 -35.79
CA LEU A 366 -11.47 -18.82 -37.17
C LEU A 366 -11.96 -20.01 -38.00
N SER A 367 -12.59 -19.73 -39.14
CA SER A 367 -13.12 -20.74 -40.06
C SER A 367 -12.78 -20.44 -41.51
N VAL A 368 -12.86 -21.47 -42.36
CA VAL A 368 -12.62 -21.38 -43.80
C VAL A 368 -13.71 -20.54 -44.48
N ALA A 369 -13.33 -19.48 -45.17
CA ALA A 369 -14.24 -18.63 -45.94
C ALA A 369 -14.26 -18.95 -47.44
N ASP A 370 -13.11 -19.35 -47.98
CA ASP A 370 -12.97 -19.76 -49.38
C ASP A 370 -11.99 -20.95 -49.46
N GLU A 371 -12.56 -22.16 -49.52
CA GLU A 371 -11.85 -23.43 -49.65
C GLU A 371 -10.84 -23.46 -50.82
N SER A 372 -11.09 -22.71 -51.90
CA SER A 372 -10.21 -22.72 -53.08
C SER A 372 -8.84 -22.07 -52.82
N LEU A 373 -8.66 -21.40 -51.68
CA LEU A 373 -7.41 -20.80 -51.26
C LEU A 373 -6.56 -21.74 -50.39
N PHE A 374 -7.11 -22.88 -49.95
CA PHE A 374 -6.48 -23.86 -49.08
C PHE A 374 -5.90 -25.02 -49.90
N ASP A 375 -4.88 -24.68 -50.68
CA ASP A 375 -4.11 -25.57 -51.55
C ASP A 375 -2.65 -25.48 -51.10
N PHE A 376 -2.06 -26.58 -50.63
CA PHE A 376 -0.72 -26.58 -50.05
C PHE A 376 0.33 -26.15 -51.05
N GLU A 377 0.21 -26.56 -52.32
CA GLU A 377 1.12 -26.20 -53.40
C GLU A 377 1.17 -24.69 -53.67
N THR A 378 0.07 -23.98 -53.39
CA THR A 378 -0.04 -22.53 -53.63
C THR A 378 0.15 -21.71 -52.36
N ASN A 379 -0.49 -22.10 -51.24
CA ASN A 379 -0.57 -21.35 -50.00
C ASN A 379 -0.24 -22.22 -48.76
N PRO A 380 0.98 -22.75 -48.62
CA PRO A 380 1.31 -23.68 -47.54
C PRO A 380 1.29 -23.03 -46.15
N ASN A 381 1.41 -21.69 -46.10
CA ASN A 381 1.34 -20.91 -44.87
C ASN A 381 0.50 -19.66 -45.10
N MET A 382 -0.44 -19.42 -44.19
CA MET A 382 -1.43 -18.36 -44.28
C MET A 382 -1.43 -17.56 -42.96
N LEU A 383 -1.95 -16.33 -43.01
CA LEU A 383 -1.94 -15.41 -41.88
C LEU A 383 -3.25 -14.64 -41.78
N ALA A 384 -3.80 -14.53 -40.57
CA ALA A 384 -4.83 -13.55 -40.23
C ALA A 384 -4.34 -12.66 -39.08
N THR A 385 -4.47 -11.34 -39.22
CA THR A 385 -4.32 -10.39 -38.11
C THR A 385 -5.71 -9.99 -37.65
N ILE A 386 -5.94 -10.10 -36.35
CA ILE A 386 -7.24 -9.97 -35.72
C ILE A 386 -7.16 -8.87 -34.67
N SER A 387 -8.11 -7.93 -34.72
CA SER A 387 -8.37 -6.98 -33.64
C SER A 387 -9.25 -7.64 -32.60
N VAL A 388 -8.87 -7.51 -31.33
CA VAL A 388 -9.66 -7.94 -30.17
C VAL A 388 -10.00 -6.69 -29.37
N ASP A 389 -11.29 -6.42 -29.21
CA ASP A 389 -11.81 -5.14 -28.71
C ASP A 389 -12.89 -5.39 -27.65
N ASN A 390 -12.89 -4.66 -26.53
CA ASN A 390 -13.95 -4.73 -25.51
C ASN A 390 -14.86 -3.48 -25.47
N GLY A 391 -14.69 -2.55 -26.41
CA GLY A 391 -15.34 -1.24 -26.45
C GLY A 391 -14.59 -0.11 -25.74
N MET A 392 -13.54 -0.43 -24.97
CA MET A 392 -12.70 0.53 -24.25
C MET A 392 -11.24 0.46 -24.67
N GLN A 393 -10.71 -0.75 -24.84
CA GLN A 393 -9.37 -1.06 -25.31
C GLN A 393 -9.43 -2.00 -26.51
N SER A 394 -8.44 -1.88 -27.38
CA SER A 394 -8.27 -2.72 -28.57
C SER A 394 -6.81 -3.13 -28.70
N VAL A 395 -6.58 -4.43 -28.88
CA VAL A 395 -5.26 -5.01 -29.17
C VAL A 395 -5.32 -5.82 -30.46
N SER A 396 -4.16 -6.20 -31.00
CA SER A 396 -4.08 -7.02 -32.21
C SER A 396 -3.19 -8.24 -31.99
N ALA A 397 -3.62 -9.38 -32.53
CA ALA A 397 -2.85 -10.62 -32.53
C ALA A 397 -2.96 -11.33 -33.89
N ASN A 398 -2.00 -12.21 -34.16
CA ASN A 398 -1.91 -12.97 -35.39
C ASN A 398 -2.31 -14.43 -35.19
N ALA A 399 -3.10 -14.97 -36.10
CA ALA A 399 -3.29 -16.40 -36.29
C ALA A 399 -2.44 -16.85 -37.50
N PHE A 400 -1.43 -17.68 -37.26
CA PHE A 400 -0.63 -18.33 -38.30
C PHE A 400 -1.25 -19.68 -38.61
N VAL A 401 -1.63 -19.92 -39.86
CA VAL A 401 -2.28 -21.17 -40.28
C VAL A 401 -1.35 -21.89 -41.23
N ALA A 402 -0.85 -23.06 -40.83
CA ALA A 402 -0.07 -23.94 -41.68
C ALA A 402 -0.97 -25.04 -42.26
N LEU A 403 -0.82 -25.32 -43.55
CA LEU A 403 -1.54 -26.43 -44.19
C LEU A 403 -0.75 -27.72 -44.06
N ASN A 404 -1.44 -28.82 -43.77
CA ASN A 404 -0.87 -30.16 -43.92
C ASN A 404 -1.08 -30.61 -45.37
N ASP A 405 0.04 -30.94 -46.03
CA ASP A 405 0.09 -31.52 -47.37
C ASP A 405 -0.55 -32.92 -47.34
N LEU A 406 -1.63 -33.09 -48.10
CA LEU A 406 -2.30 -34.37 -48.31
C LEU A 406 -1.97 -34.90 -49.70
N ASN A 407 -1.69 -36.20 -49.82
CA ASN A 407 -1.46 -36.77 -51.14
C ASN A 407 -2.74 -36.73 -52.01
N GLU A 408 -2.63 -36.16 -53.21
CA GLU A 408 -3.73 -35.97 -54.15
C GLU A 408 -3.44 -36.50 -55.56
N VAL A 409 -4.52 -36.76 -56.31
CA VAL A 409 -4.41 -37.16 -57.72
C VAL A 409 -3.81 -36.02 -58.53
N GLY A 410 -2.75 -36.33 -59.28
CA GLY A 410 -2.02 -35.34 -60.07
C GLY A 410 -0.71 -34.89 -59.43
N GLU A 411 -0.36 -35.33 -58.23
CA GLU A 411 0.96 -35.04 -57.68
C GLU A 411 2.05 -35.95 -58.23
N PHE A 412 3.24 -35.38 -58.46
CA PHE A 412 4.44 -36.15 -58.78
C PHE A 412 5.19 -36.53 -57.49
N LYS A 413 4.78 -37.64 -56.87
CA LYS A 413 5.39 -38.24 -55.67
C LYS A 413 5.65 -39.74 -55.89
N TYR A 414 6.46 -40.33 -55.01
CA TYR A 414 6.74 -41.78 -55.00
C TYR A 414 7.26 -42.37 -56.33
N GLY A 415 7.98 -41.56 -57.10
CA GLY A 415 8.59 -41.96 -58.38
C GLY A 415 7.66 -41.96 -59.58
N GLY A 416 6.39 -41.56 -59.43
CA GLY A 416 5.41 -41.46 -60.51
C GLY A 416 4.40 -40.34 -60.27
N VAL A 417 3.32 -40.31 -61.07
CA VAL A 417 2.19 -39.40 -60.81
C VAL A 417 1.08 -40.17 -60.11
N ILE A 418 0.61 -39.67 -58.98
CA ILE A 418 -0.52 -40.24 -58.24
C ILE A 418 -1.75 -40.19 -59.15
N PHE A 419 -2.33 -41.35 -59.43
CA PHE A 419 -3.58 -41.45 -60.20
C PHE A 419 -4.73 -42.01 -59.36
N TRP A 420 -4.42 -42.53 -58.17
CA TRP A 420 -5.39 -43.05 -57.22
C TRP A 420 -4.82 -42.98 -55.81
N VAL A 421 -5.67 -42.53 -54.87
CA VAL A 421 -5.43 -42.51 -53.43
C VAL A 421 -6.47 -43.44 -52.82
N ASP A 422 -6.08 -44.34 -51.91
CA ASP A 422 -7.02 -45.26 -51.28
C ASP A 422 -7.99 -44.49 -50.38
N PRO A 423 -9.30 -44.46 -50.68
CA PRO A 423 -10.29 -43.76 -49.87
C PRO A 423 -10.38 -44.26 -48.43
N ALA A 424 -9.89 -45.47 -48.14
CA ALA A 424 -9.85 -46.05 -46.80
C ALA A 424 -8.58 -45.68 -46.01
N SER A 425 -7.58 -45.08 -46.65
CA SER A 425 -6.24 -44.87 -46.06
C SER A 425 -6.03 -43.51 -45.41
N ASN A 426 -7.00 -42.59 -45.48
CA ASN A 426 -6.79 -41.18 -45.08
C ASN A 426 -5.55 -40.56 -45.75
N ASN A 427 -5.49 -40.70 -47.09
CA ASN A 427 -4.43 -40.19 -47.95
C ASN A 427 -3.03 -40.79 -47.71
N SER A 428 -2.91 -41.90 -46.97
CA SER A 428 -1.61 -42.53 -46.66
C SER A 428 -1.23 -43.68 -47.59
N GLU A 429 -2.12 -44.17 -48.46
CA GLU A 429 -1.83 -45.23 -49.42
C GLU A 429 -2.42 -44.92 -50.80
N GLY A 430 -1.80 -45.45 -51.85
CA GLY A 430 -2.34 -45.32 -53.21
C GLY A 430 -1.48 -45.92 -54.30
N LEU A 431 -1.72 -45.48 -55.53
CA LEU A 431 -1.01 -45.93 -56.73
C LEU A 431 -0.45 -44.75 -57.52
N VAL A 432 0.77 -44.92 -58.04
CA VAL A 432 1.40 -43.96 -58.97
C VAL A 432 1.70 -44.60 -60.32
N MET A 433 1.68 -43.78 -61.36
CA MET A 433 1.99 -44.17 -62.74
C MET A 433 3.36 -43.68 -63.20
N ALA A 434 4.08 -44.52 -63.93
CA ALA A 434 5.36 -44.17 -64.53
C ALA A 434 5.22 -43.04 -65.56
N LEU A 435 6.19 -42.12 -65.57
CA LEU A 435 6.21 -40.97 -66.48
C LEU A 435 6.34 -41.37 -67.95
N THR A 436 6.97 -42.50 -68.28
CA THR A 436 7.22 -42.92 -69.67
C THR A 436 6.62 -44.29 -69.94
N ASN A 437 6.36 -44.56 -71.22
CA ASN A 437 5.97 -45.90 -71.65
C ASN A 437 7.19 -46.83 -71.62
N GLN A 438 7.10 -47.95 -70.91
CA GLN A 438 8.18 -48.94 -70.87
C GLN A 438 8.32 -49.67 -72.22
N SER A 439 7.23 -49.78 -72.97
CA SER A 439 7.25 -50.22 -74.37
C SER A 439 6.08 -49.64 -75.15
N SER A 440 6.29 -49.28 -76.41
CA SER A 440 5.23 -48.93 -77.35
C SER A 440 4.60 -50.15 -78.04
N SER A 441 5.23 -51.33 -77.92
CA SER A 441 4.78 -52.58 -78.54
C SER A 441 5.45 -53.78 -77.86
N SER A 442 4.71 -54.48 -77.01
CA SER A 442 5.12 -55.73 -76.37
C SER A 442 4.01 -56.78 -76.48
N THR A 443 4.39 -58.05 -76.43
CA THR A 443 3.44 -59.16 -76.18
C THR A 443 3.19 -59.27 -74.68
N TRP A 444 2.01 -59.72 -74.26
CA TRP A 444 1.58 -59.64 -72.87
C TRP A 444 2.52 -60.33 -71.86
N GLY A 445 2.79 -61.61 -72.07
CA GLY A 445 3.60 -62.47 -71.22
C GLY A 445 3.93 -63.72 -72.01
N CYS A 446 3.21 -64.82 -71.77
CA CYS A 446 3.29 -66.01 -72.60
C CYS A 446 1.91 -66.52 -73.02
N SER A 447 1.80 -67.03 -74.25
CA SER A 447 0.55 -67.57 -74.81
C SER A 447 0.49 -69.09 -74.66
N GLY A 448 -0.69 -69.63 -74.37
CA GLY A 448 -0.93 -71.05 -74.10
C GLY A 448 -0.76 -71.48 -72.65
N VAL A 449 -0.48 -70.54 -71.74
CA VAL A 449 -0.35 -70.78 -70.29
C VAL A 449 -1.44 -70.00 -69.57
N LEU A 450 -2.16 -70.67 -68.66
CA LEU A 450 -3.08 -70.04 -67.71
C LEU A 450 -2.28 -69.67 -66.46
N THR A 451 -2.04 -68.39 -66.26
CA THR A 451 -1.18 -67.84 -65.18
C THR A 451 -1.93 -67.71 -63.86
N GLY A 452 -3.26 -67.64 -63.90
CA GLY A 452 -4.09 -67.41 -62.72
C GLY A 452 -4.19 -65.93 -62.32
N SER A 453 -3.69 -65.02 -63.16
CA SER A 453 -3.70 -63.57 -62.93
C SER A 453 -5.04 -62.93 -63.33
N ALA A 454 -6.15 -63.43 -62.78
CA ALA A 454 -7.51 -63.03 -63.16
C ALA A 454 -8.09 -61.87 -62.31
N GLY A 455 -7.28 -61.26 -61.44
CA GLY A 455 -7.73 -60.11 -60.64
C GLY A 455 -8.01 -58.90 -61.52
N ALA A 456 -9.17 -58.28 -61.38
CA ALA A 456 -9.53 -57.07 -62.12
C ALA A 456 -9.53 -55.81 -61.24
N THR A 457 -9.79 -55.96 -59.93
CA THR A 457 -9.99 -54.83 -59.00
C THR A 457 -8.72 -54.02 -58.77
N ILE A 458 -8.89 -52.77 -58.33
CA ILE A 458 -7.79 -51.92 -57.86
C ILE A 458 -7.01 -52.65 -56.75
N GLY A 459 -5.69 -52.62 -56.84
CA GLY A 459 -4.75 -53.30 -55.94
C GLY A 459 -4.35 -54.71 -56.39
N THR A 460 -4.93 -55.26 -57.46
CA THR A 460 -4.60 -56.63 -57.92
C THR A 460 -3.47 -56.68 -58.95
N GLY A 461 -3.04 -55.54 -59.51
CA GLY A 461 -2.01 -55.50 -60.56
C GLY A 461 -0.69 -56.16 -60.17
N GLU A 462 -0.23 -55.93 -58.93
CA GLU A 462 1.01 -56.50 -58.40
C GLU A 462 0.92 -58.02 -58.27
N THR A 463 -0.16 -58.51 -57.64
CA THR A 463 -0.42 -59.94 -57.46
C THR A 463 -0.53 -60.65 -58.81
N ASN A 464 -1.22 -60.03 -59.77
CA ASN A 464 -1.34 -60.53 -61.13
C ASN A 464 0.01 -60.62 -61.83
N THR A 465 0.81 -59.54 -61.79
CA THR A 465 2.13 -59.49 -62.43
C THR A 465 3.04 -60.56 -61.83
N THR A 466 3.03 -60.72 -60.51
CA THR A 466 3.75 -61.78 -59.80
C THR A 466 3.30 -63.17 -60.23
N ALA A 467 2.00 -63.41 -60.42
CA ALA A 467 1.47 -64.68 -60.90
C ALA A 467 1.90 -64.99 -62.34
N ILE A 468 1.95 -63.99 -63.24
CA ILE A 468 2.44 -64.15 -64.61
C ILE A 468 3.92 -64.58 -64.63
N ILE A 469 4.77 -63.92 -63.85
CA ILE A 469 6.19 -64.26 -63.75
C ILE A 469 6.38 -65.64 -63.11
N SER A 470 5.63 -65.94 -62.04
CA SER A 470 5.66 -67.23 -61.34
C SER A 470 5.20 -68.41 -62.22
N ALA A 471 4.33 -68.15 -63.21
CA ALA A 471 3.92 -69.13 -64.21
C ALA A 471 4.98 -69.39 -65.29
N GLY A 472 6.14 -68.73 -65.23
CA GLY A 472 7.26 -68.90 -66.16
C GLY A 472 7.15 -68.06 -67.44
N CYS A 473 6.26 -67.08 -67.49
CA CYS A 473 6.16 -66.14 -68.62
C CYS A 473 7.26 -65.07 -68.60
N THR A 474 8.54 -65.48 -68.57
CA THR A 474 9.71 -64.59 -68.41
C THR A 474 10.44 -64.34 -69.73
N THR A 475 9.73 -64.37 -70.87
CA THR A 475 10.35 -64.09 -72.17
C THR A 475 10.72 -62.62 -72.24
N SER A 476 11.99 -62.33 -72.53
CA SER A 476 12.49 -60.96 -72.59
C SER A 476 11.73 -60.12 -73.62
N GLY A 477 11.31 -58.91 -73.22
CA GLY A 477 10.57 -57.99 -74.07
C GLY A 477 9.04 -58.16 -74.02
N THR A 478 8.53 -59.03 -73.15
CA THR A 478 7.08 -59.11 -72.86
C THR A 478 6.67 -58.04 -71.84
N ALA A 479 5.41 -57.62 -71.84
CA ALA A 479 4.91 -56.56 -70.97
C ALA A 479 5.17 -56.88 -69.49
N ALA A 480 4.84 -58.09 -69.05
CA ALA A 480 5.05 -58.53 -67.68
C ALA A 480 6.53 -58.58 -67.30
N GLU A 481 7.39 -59.10 -68.18
CA GLU A 481 8.83 -59.19 -67.94
C GLU A 481 9.48 -57.80 -67.84
N ILE A 482 9.16 -56.91 -68.78
CA ILE A 482 9.70 -55.55 -68.81
C ILE A 482 9.40 -54.81 -67.50
N VAL A 483 8.15 -54.90 -67.03
CA VAL A 483 7.73 -54.17 -65.83
C VAL A 483 8.24 -54.84 -64.56
N SER A 484 8.24 -56.17 -64.47
CA SER A 484 8.75 -56.90 -63.30
C SER A 484 10.24 -56.71 -63.03
N ASN A 485 11.01 -56.33 -64.05
CA ASN A 485 12.44 -56.05 -63.97
C ASN A 485 12.75 -54.53 -63.99
N LEU A 486 11.72 -53.68 -63.93
CA LEU A 486 11.87 -52.24 -64.05
C LEU A 486 12.42 -51.65 -62.75
N SER A 487 13.56 -50.96 -62.85
CA SER A 487 14.02 -50.01 -61.84
C SER A 487 13.91 -48.60 -62.42
N LEU A 488 13.01 -47.80 -61.86
CA LEU A 488 12.69 -46.45 -62.35
C LEU A 488 12.49 -45.50 -61.17
N ASN A 489 13.10 -44.31 -61.25
CA ASN A 489 13.00 -43.24 -60.26
C ASN A 489 13.35 -43.65 -58.81
N GLY A 490 14.24 -44.64 -58.65
CA GLY A 490 14.67 -45.14 -57.33
C GLY A 490 13.83 -46.30 -56.78
N TYR A 491 12.83 -46.78 -57.54
CA TYR A 491 11.92 -47.85 -57.14
C TYR A 491 12.05 -49.06 -58.08
N ASP A 492 11.92 -50.27 -57.56
CA ASP A 492 12.04 -51.56 -58.27
C ASP A 492 10.83 -52.50 -58.08
N ASP A 493 9.74 -51.97 -57.54
CA ASP A 493 8.47 -52.64 -57.20
C ASP A 493 7.35 -52.32 -58.20
N TRP A 494 7.71 -52.10 -59.47
CA TRP A 494 6.77 -51.76 -60.53
C TRP A 494 6.01 -52.98 -61.07
N PHE A 495 4.74 -52.81 -61.42
CA PHE A 495 3.87 -53.88 -61.93
C PHE A 495 2.93 -53.43 -63.06
N LEU A 496 2.37 -54.39 -63.79
CA LEU A 496 1.35 -54.12 -64.80
C LEU A 496 0.02 -53.78 -64.13
N PRO A 497 -0.67 -52.70 -64.53
CA PRO A 497 -1.97 -52.37 -63.97
C PRO A 497 -3.01 -53.45 -64.27
N SER A 498 -3.89 -53.78 -63.33
CA SER A 498 -5.14 -54.52 -63.56
C SER A 498 -6.11 -53.69 -64.42
N SER A 499 -7.22 -54.30 -64.83
CA SER A 499 -8.22 -53.58 -65.62
C SER A 499 -8.85 -52.40 -64.88
N ASP A 500 -9.19 -52.54 -63.60
CA ASP A 500 -9.79 -51.44 -62.83
C ASP A 500 -8.76 -50.35 -62.48
N GLU A 501 -7.47 -50.69 -62.36
CA GLU A 501 -6.40 -49.68 -62.20
C GLU A 501 -6.27 -48.84 -63.49
N TRP A 502 -6.38 -49.47 -64.66
CA TRP A 502 -6.43 -48.75 -65.93
C TRP A 502 -7.70 -47.90 -66.11
N ILE A 503 -8.85 -48.36 -65.61
CA ILE A 503 -10.08 -47.54 -65.54
C ILE A 503 -9.79 -46.26 -64.76
N GLU A 504 -9.14 -46.38 -63.61
CA GLU A 504 -8.89 -45.24 -62.74
C GLU A 504 -7.91 -44.23 -63.35
N VAL A 505 -6.84 -44.73 -64.00
CA VAL A 505 -5.94 -43.89 -64.81
C VAL A 505 -6.72 -43.12 -65.88
N TYR A 506 -7.67 -43.77 -66.57
CA TYR A 506 -8.48 -43.10 -67.58
C TYR A 506 -9.40 -42.03 -66.97
N ASN A 507 -10.02 -42.32 -65.84
CA ASN A 507 -10.91 -41.37 -65.15
C ASN A 507 -10.16 -40.10 -64.74
N ASN A 508 -8.90 -40.24 -64.32
CA ASN A 508 -8.03 -39.13 -63.89
C ASN A 508 -7.11 -38.59 -64.99
N LEU A 509 -7.29 -39.03 -66.25
CA LEU A 509 -6.37 -38.74 -67.36
C LEU A 509 -6.17 -37.23 -67.59
N SER A 510 -7.22 -36.42 -67.45
CA SER A 510 -7.14 -34.96 -67.63
C SER A 510 -6.30 -34.26 -66.56
N ILE A 511 -6.14 -34.88 -65.39
CA ILE A 511 -5.36 -34.37 -64.26
C ILE A 511 -3.91 -34.86 -64.39
N ILE A 512 -3.72 -36.17 -64.58
CA ILE A 512 -2.37 -36.77 -64.56
C ILE A 512 -1.57 -36.50 -65.83
N GLN A 513 -2.20 -36.36 -67.00
CA GLN A 513 -1.46 -36.19 -68.27
C GLN A 513 -0.64 -34.89 -68.31
N PRO A 514 -1.20 -33.71 -67.97
CA PRO A 514 -0.41 -32.48 -67.88
C PRO A 514 0.80 -32.60 -66.94
N VAL A 515 0.63 -33.31 -65.81
CA VAL A 515 1.68 -33.50 -64.80
C VAL A 515 2.76 -34.45 -65.31
N ILE A 516 2.38 -35.54 -65.97
CA ILE A 516 3.33 -36.46 -66.62
C ILE A 516 4.19 -35.69 -67.63
N LEU A 517 3.58 -34.87 -68.47
CA LEU A 517 4.31 -34.08 -69.49
C LEU A 517 5.20 -32.99 -68.88
N SER A 518 4.72 -32.28 -67.85
CA SER A 518 5.51 -31.25 -67.18
C SER A 518 6.74 -31.81 -66.47
N ASN A 519 6.66 -33.08 -66.05
CA ASN A 519 7.77 -33.83 -65.45
C ASN A 519 8.61 -34.63 -66.47
N GLY A 520 8.48 -34.35 -67.77
CA GLY A 520 9.33 -34.93 -68.83
C GLY A 520 8.94 -36.34 -69.29
N GLY A 521 7.71 -36.76 -69.01
CA GLY A 521 7.13 -38.03 -69.48
C GLY A 521 6.59 -37.99 -70.91
N ASP A 522 5.97 -39.11 -71.31
CA ASP A 522 5.40 -39.30 -72.65
C ASP A 522 3.86 -39.23 -72.66
N ASP A 523 3.27 -38.91 -73.82
CA ASP A 523 1.84 -39.06 -74.05
C ASP A 523 1.36 -40.52 -73.88
N PHE A 524 0.08 -40.66 -73.48
CA PHE A 524 -0.58 -41.96 -73.53
C PHE A 524 -0.78 -42.42 -74.98
N LEU A 525 -0.47 -43.70 -75.21
CA LEU A 525 -0.71 -44.41 -76.46
C LEU A 525 -2.15 -44.92 -76.52
N THR A 526 -2.58 -45.34 -77.71
CA THR A 526 -3.97 -45.76 -77.95
C THR A 526 -4.38 -46.99 -77.16
N GLN A 527 -3.46 -47.90 -76.83
CA GLN A 527 -3.80 -49.17 -76.22
C GLN A 527 -2.71 -49.70 -75.28
N TYR A 528 -3.11 -50.22 -74.12
CA TYR A 528 -2.21 -50.76 -73.10
C TYR A 528 -2.63 -52.13 -72.60
N TRP A 529 -1.64 -52.99 -72.33
CA TRP A 529 -1.86 -54.26 -71.65
C TRP A 529 -2.28 -54.04 -70.19
N SER A 530 -3.33 -54.75 -69.76
CA SER A 530 -3.63 -55.00 -68.34
C SER A 530 -2.88 -56.25 -67.87
N SER A 531 -2.70 -56.43 -66.56
CA SER A 531 -2.24 -57.68 -65.94
C SER A 531 -3.33 -58.75 -65.83
N THR A 532 -4.59 -58.41 -66.12
CA THR A 532 -5.77 -59.27 -65.98
C THR A 532 -5.85 -60.29 -67.14
N GLU A 533 -5.81 -61.57 -66.79
CA GLU A 533 -5.92 -62.72 -67.68
C GLU A 533 -7.38 -63.14 -67.88
N ASN A 534 -7.78 -63.40 -69.13
CA ASN A 534 -9.08 -64.01 -69.42
C ASN A 534 -8.98 -65.54 -69.55
N ASP A 535 -7.99 -66.01 -70.32
CA ASP A 535 -7.75 -67.42 -70.54
C ASP A 535 -6.27 -67.67 -70.95
N ALA A 536 -5.93 -68.92 -71.25
CA ALA A 536 -4.55 -69.30 -71.61
C ALA A 536 -3.99 -68.54 -72.83
N TYR A 537 -4.82 -68.01 -73.72
CA TYR A 537 -4.44 -67.35 -74.97
C TYR A 537 -4.76 -65.86 -75.02
N ASN A 538 -5.69 -65.36 -74.20
CA ASN A 538 -6.15 -63.97 -74.24
C ASN A 538 -5.96 -63.27 -72.88
N ALA A 539 -5.60 -61.99 -72.94
CA ALA A 539 -5.52 -61.09 -71.79
C ALA A 539 -6.30 -59.80 -72.07
N GLU A 540 -6.63 -59.08 -71.02
CA GLU A 540 -7.31 -57.80 -71.11
C GLU A 540 -6.36 -56.69 -71.57
N PHE A 541 -6.88 -55.79 -72.38
CA PHE A 541 -6.22 -54.55 -72.75
C PHE A 541 -7.23 -53.41 -72.74
N ILE A 542 -6.75 -52.20 -72.52
CA ILE A 542 -7.55 -50.99 -72.54
C ILE A 542 -7.25 -50.17 -73.80
N VAL A 543 -8.28 -49.57 -74.40
CA VAL A 543 -8.14 -48.60 -75.49
C VAL A 543 -8.50 -47.20 -74.99
N PHE A 544 -7.54 -46.28 -75.08
CA PHE A 544 -7.72 -44.84 -74.85
C PHE A 544 -8.26 -44.18 -76.12
N SER A 545 -9.58 -44.09 -76.23
CA SER A 545 -10.27 -43.59 -77.43
C SER A 545 -10.35 -42.05 -77.48
N GLY A 546 -9.31 -41.34 -77.03
CA GLY A 546 -9.31 -39.87 -76.95
C GLY A 546 -10.40 -39.27 -76.02
N PRO A 547 -10.38 -37.94 -75.81
CA PRO A 547 -11.32 -37.30 -74.89
C PRO A 547 -12.77 -37.42 -75.37
N GLY A 548 -13.63 -38.05 -74.56
CA GLY A 548 -15.09 -38.10 -74.76
C GLY A 548 -15.65 -39.34 -75.47
N ALA A 549 -14.81 -40.31 -75.89
CA ALA A 549 -15.29 -41.53 -76.55
C ALA A 549 -15.35 -42.78 -75.64
N GLY A 550 -14.95 -42.66 -74.36
CA GLY A 550 -14.97 -43.76 -73.38
C GLY A 550 -13.78 -44.72 -73.51
N THR A 551 -13.72 -45.68 -72.58
CA THR A 551 -12.78 -46.81 -72.62
C THR A 551 -13.43 -48.02 -73.27
N ILE A 552 -12.67 -48.73 -74.10
CA ILE A 552 -13.09 -50.04 -74.62
C ILE A 552 -12.21 -51.09 -73.96
N TYR A 553 -12.84 -52.02 -73.24
CA TYR A 553 -12.23 -53.26 -72.76
C TYR A 553 -12.50 -54.35 -73.77
N SER A 554 -11.46 -55.10 -74.10
CA SER A 554 -11.63 -56.33 -74.84
C SER A 554 -10.52 -57.30 -74.51
N PHE A 555 -10.67 -58.53 -74.99
CA PHE A 555 -9.67 -59.56 -74.85
C PHE A 555 -8.87 -59.61 -76.13
N LEU A 556 -7.56 -59.57 -76.01
CA LEU A 556 -6.67 -59.68 -77.14
C LEU A 556 -5.74 -60.86 -76.96
N ASN A 557 -5.39 -61.51 -78.06
CA ASN A 557 -4.46 -62.62 -78.02
C ASN A 557 -3.13 -62.13 -77.42
N LYS A 558 -2.59 -62.86 -76.45
CA LYS A 558 -1.37 -62.53 -75.71
C LYS A 558 -0.14 -62.34 -76.61
N THR A 559 -0.16 -62.84 -77.85
CA THR A 559 0.90 -62.63 -78.86
C THR A 559 0.75 -61.32 -79.64
N SER A 560 -0.26 -60.51 -79.36
CA SER A 560 -0.47 -59.22 -80.02
C SER A 560 0.45 -58.15 -79.47
N SER A 561 0.72 -57.13 -80.26
CA SER A 561 1.57 -55.99 -79.88
C SER A 561 0.73 -54.86 -79.30
N VAL A 562 0.89 -54.58 -78.02
CA VAL A 562 0.19 -53.50 -77.28
C VAL A 562 1.21 -52.74 -76.43
N ALA A 563 0.95 -51.48 -76.08
CA ALA A 563 1.87 -50.71 -75.26
C ALA A 563 1.88 -51.19 -73.80
N THR A 564 2.92 -50.78 -73.08
CA THR A 564 3.14 -51.11 -71.68
C THR A 564 3.54 -49.86 -70.91
N ARG A 565 2.82 -49.59 -69.83
CA ARG A 565 3.18 -48.58 -68.84
C ARG A 565 2.99 -49.18 -67.46
N ALA A 566 3.97 -48.97 -66.61
CA ALA A 566 4.01 -49.51 -65.27
C ALA A 566 3.31 -48.58 -64.28
N ILE A 567 2.79 -49.19 -63.21
CA ILE A 567 2.38 -48.50 -61.98
C ILE A 567 3.08 -49.14 -60.79
N ARG A 568 3.04 -48.47 -59.64
CA ARG A 568 3.47 -49.04 -58.36
C ARG A 568 2.57 -48.54 -57.23
N ALA A 569 2.54 -49.29 -56.14
CA ALA A 569 1.86 -48.88 -54.91
C ALA A 569 2.77 -48.05 -54.02
N TRP A 570 2.19 -47.16 -53.23
CA TRP A 570 2.88 -46.36 -52.23
C TRP A 570 2.11 -46.36 -50.91
N THR A 571 2.86 -46.20 -49.82
CA THR A 571 2.35 -46.07 -48.45
C THR A 571 3.24 -45.07 -47.71
N ASP A 572 2.63 -44.10 -47.03
CA ASP A 572 3.33 -43.25 -46.07
C ASP A 572 3.58 -44.03 -44.78
N PHE A 573 4.83 -44.05 -44.30
CA PHE A 573 5.25 -44.77 -43.09
C PHE A 573 5.33 -43.89 -41.85
#